data_AF-A0AA35MAZ3-F1
#
_entry.id   AF-A0AA35MAZ3-F1
#
_cell.length_a   1.000
_cell.length_b   1.000
_cell.length_c   1.000
_cell.angle_alpha   90.00
_cell.angle_beta   90.00
_cell.angle_gamma   90.00
#
_symmetry.space_group_name_H-M   'P 1'
#
loop_
_entity.id
_entity.type
_entity.pdbx_description
1 polymer ?
#
loop_
_entity_poly.entity_id
_entity_poly.type
_entity_poly.pdbx_seq_one_letter_code
_entity_poly.pdbx_strand_id
1 'polypeptide(L)'
;MRSFLGVVTFLFTAVASAVSTKGNRLLVLLDDVAQKDGYAKFLGDLTARGYQIVYDTPRSEQLSLFELGERQYDHLLFLPTKVKGLGPKLTPNILIDFVNAEGNILVAQSSTHSASTSIGNFLAELDITLPAGRTGLVVDHFNYDTITASEKHDVLVLDAPEPVRDGVKSFFSPSADAVLALPNTVGHTLGAGHLLTPVLRAPSTAYSYNPKEQFDAVDADDLFAAGKQLSLVSVFQARNSARVTVLGSADMIQDSWIEAKVSRPKGSKVTVANREFAKALTGWTFQELGVLRVNEVEHHLTGDNETNPGIYRVKTDVTYGISISEYAWDSWKPYNLPENDALQLEFSMLSPFHRLDLSPVSVTKDATVFGTSFILPDQHGIFNFRVNYKRPFLSVVDEKHTVSVRHIAHDEWPRSFVISGAWPWISGIGATVTGFVAFCAVWVYSKPTPKAGKAKKTQ
;
A
#
# COMPACT_ATOMS: atom_id res chain seq x y z
N MET A 1 -41.95 -19.78 16.87
CA MET A 1 -40.84 -19.17 17.63
C MET A 1 -39.47 -19.44 16.97
N ARG A 2 -39.31 -19.17 15.66
CA ARG A 2 -38.02 -19.29 14.95
C ARG A 2 -37.65 -18.04 14.15
N SER A 3 -38.49 -17.01 14.17
CA SER A 3 -38.28 -15.75 13.44
C SER A 3 -37.75 -14.61 14.32
N PHE A 4 -37.85 -14.73 15.66
CA PHE A 4 -37.36 -13.70 16.58
C PHE A 4 -35.85 -13.78 16.86
N LEU A 5 -35.21 -14.95 16.67
CA LEU A 5 -33.76 -15.06 16.86
C LEU A 5 -32.97 -14.38 15.74
N GLY A 6 -33.47 -14.36 14.50
CA GLY A 6 -32.80 -13.69 13.38
C GLY A 6 -32.83 -12.16 13.45
N VAL A 7 -33.84 -11.60 14.10
CA VAL A 7 -33.97 -10.13 14.29
C VAL A 7 -33.05 -9.64 15.39
N VAL A 8 -32.78 -10.44 16.43
CA VAL A 8 -31.84 -10.07 17.51
C VAL A 8 -30.38 -10.14 17.04
N THR A 9 -30.03 -11.04 16.12
CA THR A 9 -28.68 -11.07 15.53
C THR A 9 -28.41 -9.90 14.58
N PHE A 10 -29.44 -9.34 13.94
CA PHE A 10 -29.31 -8.13 13.11
C PHE A 10 -29.34 -6.81 13.90
N LEU A 11 -29.72 -6.83 15.19
CA LEU A 11 -29.67 -5.68 16.09
C LEU A 11 -28.31 -5.51 16.80
N PHE A 12 -27.39 -6.48 16.61
CA PHE A 12 -26.00 -6.42 17.07
C PHE A 12 -24.99 -6.14 15.95
N THR A 13 -25.43 -5.62 14.80
CA THR A 13 -24.56 -4.74 14.02
C THR A 13 -24.46 -3.42 14.77
N ALA A 14 -23.71 -3.43 15.88
CA ALA A 14 -23.12 -2.22 16.38
C ALA A 14 -22.49 -1.55 15.16
N VAL A 15 -22.93 -0.32 14.87
CA VAL A 15 -22.27 0.55 13.92
C VAL A 15 -20.89 0.79 14.54
N ALA A 16 -19.97 -0.14 14.31
CA ALA A 16 -18.57 0.04 14.55
C ALA A 16 -18.14 1.06 13.52
N SER A 17 -18.37 2.34 13.84
CA SER A 17 -17.68 3.44 13.21
C SER A 17 -16.23 3.31 13.61
N ALA A 18 -15.53 2.36 12.97
CA ALA A 18 -14.12 2.14 13.18
C ALA A 18 -13.42 3.38 12.64
N VAL A 19 -12.89 4.20 13.54
CA VAL A 19 -12.17 5.44 13.22
C VAL A 19 -11.03 5.13 12.25
N SER A 20 -10.31 4.06 12.56
CA SER A 20 -9.28 3.46 11.72
C SER A 20 -9.81 2.20 11.04
N THR A 21 -9.32 1.92 9.84
CA THR A 21 -9.62 0.69 9.11
C THR A 21 -9.13 -0.59 9.81
N LYS A 22 -8.31 -0.48 10.86
CA LYS A 22 -7.76 -1.60 11.65
C LYS A 22 -8.27 -1.66 13.09
N GLY A 23 -9.27 -0.84 13.46
CA GLY A 23 -9.82 -0.78 14.82
C GLY A 23 -9.32 0.41 15.62
N ASN A 24 -9.86 0.61 16.83
CA ASN A 24 -9.63 1.83 17.63
C ASN A 24 -8.98 1.60 19.00
N ARG A 25 -8.55 0.36 19.31
CA ARG A 25 -7.90 0.04 20.59
C ARG A 25 -6.42 0.44 20.54
N LEU A 26 -6.03 1.42 21.34
CA LEU A 26 -4.67 1.97 21.37
C LEU A 26 -4.04 1.75 22.74
N LEU A 27 -2.90 1.05 22.78
CA LEU A 27 -2.07 0.95 23.97
C LEU A 27 -0.98 2.04 23.94
N VAL A 28 -0.92 2.85 24.99
CA VAL A 28 0.13 3.86 25.19
C VAL A 28 1.05 3.40 26.31
N LEU A 29 2.31 3.19 25.97
CA LEU A 29 3.34 2.73 26.89
C LEU A 29 4.19 3.91 27.37
N LEU A 30 4.21 4.08 28.69
CA LEU A 30 4.91 5.14 29.42
C LEU A 30 5.85 4.52 30.47
N ASP A 31 6.82 5.29 30.95
CA ASP A 31 7.65 4.86 32.09
C ASP A 31 6.84 4.92 33.38
N ASP A 32 6.05 5.99 33.52
CA ASP A 32 5.07 6.21 34.58
C ASP A 32 3.78 6.76 33.95
N VAL A 33 2.63 6.21 34.34
CA VAL A 33 1.31 6.65 33.86
C VAL A 33 1.07 8.13 34.15
N ALA A 34 1.68 8.71 35.19
CA ALA A 34 1.60 10.13 35.49
C ALA A 34 2.18 11.03 34.37
N GLN A 35 3.10 10.53 33.54
CA GLN A 35 3.68 11.29 32.43
C GLN A 35 2.67 11.64 31.34
N LYS A 36 1.51 10.98 31.29
CA LYS A 36 0.44 11.28 30.32
C LYS A 36 -0.02 12.74 30.39
N ASP A 37 0.09 13.38 31.55
CA ASP A 37 -0.36 14.76 31.77
C ASP A 37 0.48 15.77 30.95
N GLY A 38 1.72 15.42 30.59
CA GLY A 38 2.56 16.23 29.69
C GLY A 38 2.16 16.13 28.21
N TYR A 39 1.30 15.17 27.85
CA TYR A 39 0.83 14.91 26.49
C TYR A 39 -0.69 15.02 26.39
N ALA A 40 -1.34 15.72 27.33
CA ALA A 40 -2.79 15.72 27.46
C ALA A 40 -3.51 16.26 26.22
N LYS A 41 -2.96 17.29 25.55
CA LYS A 41 -3.53 17.81 24.30
C LYS A 41 -3.46 16.77 23.17
N PHE A 42 -2.30 16.16 22.98
CA PHE A 42 -2.08 15.16 21.93
C PHE A 42 -2.93 13.89 22.15
N LEU A 43 -2.94 13.37 23.37
CA LEU A 43 -3.76 12.21 23.75
C LEU A 43 -5.25 12.55 23.70
N GLY A 44 -5.63 13.77 24.09
CA GLY A 44 -6.98 14.30 23.96
C GLY A 44 -7.44 14.34 22.50
N ASP A 45 -6.58 14.73 21.56
CA ASP A 45 -6.88 14.70 20.12
C ASP A 45 -7.08 13.28 19.59
N LEU A 46 -6.36 12.28 20.11
CA LEU A 46 -6.59 10.87 19.81
C LEU A 46 -7.94 10.38 20.36
N THR A 47 -8.25 10.69 21.61
CA THR A 47 -9.56 10.35 22.20
C THR A 47 -10.71 11.04 21.48
N ALA A 48 -10.56 12.32 21.10
CA ALA A 48 -11.55 13.07 20.35
C ALA A 48 -11.81 12.48 18.95
N ARG A 49 -10.81 11.82 18.36
CA ARG A 49 -10.99 11.05 17.13
C ARG A 49 -11.67 9.70 17.34
N GLY A 50 -11.81 9.21 18.58
CA GLY A 50 -12.53 7.98 18.93
C GLY A 50 -11.66 6.78 19.28
N TYR A 51 -10.37 6.99 19.55
CA TYR A 51 -9.49 5.94 20.07
C TYR A 51 -9.79 5.60 21.53
N GLN A 52 -9.83 4.29 21.83
CA GLN A 52 -9.91 3.76 23.18
C GLN A 52 -8.49 3.56 23.70
N ILE A 53 -8.03 4.53 24.49
CA ILE A 53 -6.65 4.56 24.98
C ILE A 53 -6.54 3.80 26.30
N VAL A 54 -5.67 2.80 26.32
CA VAL A 54 -5.21 2.12 27.53
C VAL A 54 -3.80 2.59 27.83
N TYR A 55 -3.57 3.09 29.04
CA TYR A 55 -2.25 3.49 29.52
C TYR A 55 -1.65 2.36 30.35
N ASP A 56 -0.44 1.94 30.01
CA ASP A 56 0.26 0.91 30.76
C ASP A 56 1.77 1.19 30.82
N THR A 57 2.46 0.46 31.68
CA THR A 57 3.91 0.52 31.82
C THR A 57 4.54 -0.79 31.32
N PRO A 58 5.77 -0.76 30.76
CA PRO A 58 6.45 -1.98 30.31
C PRO A 58 6.66 -3.05 31.39
N ARG A 59 6.58 -2.68 32.68
CA ARG A 59 6.82 -3.59 33.82
C ARG A 59 5.54 -4.23 34.36
N SER A 60 4.38 -3.91 33.79
CA SER A 60 3.08 -4.44 34.21
C SER A 60 2.98 -5.95 33.99
N GLU A 61 2.57 -6.68 35.02
CA GLU A 61 2.35 -8.13 34.95
C GLU A 61 1.06 -8.50 34.20
N GLN A 62 0.17 -7.55 33.98
CA GLN A 62 -1.11 -7.75 33.30
C GLN A 62 -1.00 -7.47 31.79
N LEU A 63 0.02 -6.73 31.36
CA LEU A 63 0.22 -6.38 29.96
C LEU A 63 0.34 -7.64 29.09
N SER A 64 -0.44 -7.75 28.01
CA SER A 64 -0.21 -8.75 26.96
C SER A 64 -0.70 -8.19 25.64
N LEU A 65 0.10 -8.32 24.57
CA LEU A 65 -0.30 -7.88 23.23
C LEU A 65 -1.24 -8.89 22.55
N PHE A 66 -1.12 -10.16 22.95
CA PHE A 66 -1.90 -11.26 22.41
C PHE A 66 -2.61 -12.01 23.54
N GLU A 67 -3.83 -12.44 23.28
CA GLU A 67 -4.56 -13.38 24.13
C GLU A 67 -5.17 -14.45 23.24
N LEU A 68 -4.87 -15.72 23.50
CA LEU A 68 -5.35 -16.86 22.70
C LEU A 68 -5.07 -16.73 21.18
N GLY A 69 -3.98 -16.04 20.81
CA GLY A 69 -3.57 -15.83 19.42
C GLY A 69 -4.18 -14.60 18.74
N GLU A 70 -5.09 -13.90 19.41
CA GLU A 70 -5.72 -12.67 18.90
C GLU A 70 -5.07 -11.42 19.50
N ARG A 71 -5.01 -10.34 18.72
CA ARG A 71 -4.47 -9.05 19.18
C ARG A 71 -5.44 -8.37 20.15
N GLN A 72 -4.93 -8.01 21.32
CA GLN A 72 -5.66 -7.22 22.33
C GLN A 72 -5.76 -5.73 21.95
N TYR A 73 -4.79 -5.24 21.19
CA TYR A 73 -4.71 -3.86 20.75
C TYR A 73 -4.53 -3.79 19.24
N ASP A 74 -5.03 -2.71 18.64
CA ASP A 74 -4.92 -2.45 17.21
C ASP A 74 -3.68 -1.60 16.88
N HIS A 75 -3.36 -0.71 17.82
CA HIS A 75 -2.25 0.23 17.67
C HIS A 75 -1.45 0.30 18.96
N LEU A 76 -0.15 0.51 18.83
CA LEU A 76 0.78 0.74 19.94
C LEU A 76 1.44 2.11 19.79
N LEU A 77 1.56 2.84 20.90
CA LEU A 77 2.34 4.06 21.01
C LEU A 77 3.39 3.90 22.10
N PHE A 78 4.67 3.91 21.73
CA PHE A 78 5.78 3.96 22.67
C PHE A 78 6.21 5.41 22.87
N LEU A 79 6.03 5.91 24.09
CA LEU A 79 6.65 7.17 24.51
C LEU A 79 8.03 6.90 25.15
N PRO A 80 8.93 7.89 25.23
CA PRO A 80 10.27 7.67 25.76
C PRO A 80 10.25 7.12 27.19
N THR A 81 10.90 5.98 27.39
CA THR A 81 11.01 5.32 28.69
C THR A 81 12.45 5.27 29.18
N LYS A 82 12.70 5.44 30.48
CA LYS A 82 14.07 5.33 31.03
C LYS A 82 14.54 3.89 31.24
N VAL A 83 13.66 2.91 31.04
CA VAL A 83 13.98 1.49 31.21
C VAL A 83 14.87 0.98 30.09
N LYS A 84 15.98 0.31 30.46
CA LYS A 84 16.89 -0.32 29.50
C LYS A 84 16.24 -1.46 28.70
N GLY A 85 15.26 -2.16 29.27
CA GLY A 85 14.54 -3.24 28.60
C GLY A 85 13.05 -3.20 28.97
N LEU A 86 12.20 -3.57 28.02
CA LEU A 86 10.75 -3.51 28.16
C LEU A 86 10.13 -4.78 28.79
N GLY A 87 10.95 -5.74 29.20
CA GLY A 87 10.50 -7.01 29.76
C GLY A 87 10.17 -8.09 28.71
N PRO A 88 9.80 -9.30 29.16
CA PRO A 88 9.65 -10.47 28.29
C PRO A 88 8.42 -10.42 27.38
N LYS A 89 7.48 -9.51 27.65
CA LYS A 89 6.22 -9.38 26.89
C LYS A 89 6.29 -8.37 25.75
N LEU A 90 7.36 -7.58 25.72
CA LEU A 90 7.63 -6.56 24.72
C LEU A 90 9.06 -6.79 24.15
N THR A 91 9.32 -8.05 23.77
CA THR A 91 10.57 -8.40 23.07
C THR A 91 10.47 -7.98 21.61
N PRO A 92 11.61 -7.78 20.91
CA PRO A 92 11.61 -7.44 19.49
C PRO A 92 10.76 -8.41 18.65
N ASN A 93 10.88 -9.71 18.90
CA ASN A 93 10.13 -10.75 18.18
C ASN A 93 8.61 -10.57 18.35
N ILE A 94 8.14 -10.32 19.57
CA ILE A 94 6.70 -10.10 19.83
C ILE A 94 6.21 -8.83 19.09
N LEU A 95 7.03 -7.79 19.00
CA LEU A 95 6.66 -6.58 18.25
C LEU A 95 6.62 -6.83 16.74
N ILE A 96 7.53 -7.64 16.20
CA ILE A 96 7.49 -8.09 14.81
C ILE A 96 6.24 -8.94 14.55
N ASP A 97 5.90 -9.87 15.46
CA ASP A 97 4.68 -10.67 15.36
C ASP A 97 3.42 -9.79 15.41
N PHE A 98 3.43 -8.72 16.21
CA PHE A 98 2.34 -7.74 16.23
C PHE A 98 2.17 -7.02 14.88
N VAL A 99 3.27 -6.61 14.24
CA VAL A 99 3.26 -6.01 12.89
C VAL A 99 2.80 -7.03 11.84
N ASN A 100 3.25 -8.28 11.93
CA ASN A 100 2.81 -9.36 11.03
C ASN A 100 1.32 -9.66 11.16
N ALA A 101 0.77 -9.51 12.37
CA ALA A 101 -0.66 -9.59 12.66
C ALA A 101 -1.44 -8.31 12.29
N GLU A 102 -0.87 -7.43 11.45
CA GLU A 102 -1.46 -6.18 10.98
C GLU A 102 -1.62 -5.07 12.03
N GLY A 103 -0.91 -5.17 13.16
CA GLY A 103 -0.88 -4.12 14.17
C GLY A 103 0.04 -2.96 13.77
N ASN A 104 -0.34 -1.73 14.13
CA ASN A 104 0.45 -0.54 13.81
C ASN A 104 1.20 -0.03 15.05
N ILE A 105 2.40 0.52 14.86
CA ILE A 105 3.26 0.97 15.96
C ILE A 105 3.78 2.38 15.69
N LEU A 106 3.61 3.30 16.63
CA LEU A 106 4.32 4.58 16.65
C LEU A 106 5.35 4.56 17.79
N VAL A 107 6.61 4.84 17.46
CA VAL A 107 7.72 4.91 18.41
C VAL A 107 8.21 6.35 18.47
N ALA A 108 7.98 7.02 19.60
CA ALA A 108 8.49 8.35 19.86
C ALA A 108 9.77 8.28 20.73
N GLN A 109 10.83 8.92 20.25
CA GLN A 109 12.15 8.94 20.87
C GLN A 109 12.47 10.33 21.43
N SER A 110 13.42 10.42 22.35
CA SER A 110 13.92 11.70 22.87
C SER A 110 15.38 11.53 23.22
N SER A 111 16.22 12.52 22.89
CA SER A 111 17.67 12.46 23.17
C SER A 111 17.98 12.56 24.67
N THR A 112 17.00 12.96 25.49
CA THR A 112 17.13 13.06 26.96
C THR A 112 17.47 11.71 27.62
N HIS A 113 17.05 10.58 27.03
CA HIS A 113 17.30 9.25 27.56
C HIS A 113 17.53 8.25 26.42
N SER A 114 18.33 7.21 26.66
CA SER A 114 18.55 6.16 25.66
C SER A 114 17.29 5.34 25.43
N ALA A 115 16.99 5.03 24.17
CA ALA A 115 15.94 4.08 23.83
C ALA A 115 16.25 2.71 24.46
N SER A 116 15.18 1.97 24.79
CA SER A 116 15.31 0.62 25.32
C SER A 116 15.99 -0.30 24.31
N THR A 117 16.70 -1.32 24.80
CA THR A 117 17.33 -2.34 23.95
C THR A 117 16.30 -3.07 23.10
N SER A 118 15.09 -3.33 23.64
CA SER A 118 14.00 -3.96 22.90
C SER A 118 13.59 -3.12 21.68
N ILE A 119 13.41 -1.81 21.84
CA ILE A 119 13.04 -0.92 20.73
C ILE A 119 14.20 -0.78 19.75
N GLY A 120 15.44 -0.61 20.23
CA GLY A 120 16.60 -0.53 19.35
C GLY A 120 16.76 -1.77 18.46
N ASN A 121 16.60 -2.96 19.03
CA ASN A 121 16.67 -4.21 18.27
C ASN A 121 15.46 -4.38 17.33
N PHE A 122 14.25 -4.03 17.77
CA PHE A 122 13.06 -4.04 16.90
C PHE A 122 13.23 -3.14 15.67
N LEU A 123 13.74 -1.92 15.87
CA LEU A 123 14.01 -0.99 14.77
C LEU A 123 15.13 -1.52 13.85
N ALA A 124 16.16 -2.17 14.41
CA ALA A 124 17.21 -2.79 13.61
C ALA A 124 16.68 -3.93 12.71
N GLU A 125 15.71 -4.73 13.16
CA GLU A 125 15.03 -5.74 12.32
C GLU A 125 14.26 -5.12 11.15
N LEU A 126 13.91 -3.83 11.25
CA LEU A 126 13.26 -3.07 10.18
C LEU A 126 14.25 -2.25 9.34
N ASP A 127 15.56 -2.50 9.44
CA ASP A 127 16.64 -1.72 8.82
C ASP A 127 16.65 -0.23 9.24
N ILE A 128 16.23 0.08 10.46
CA ILE A 128 16.33 1.42 11.05
C ILE A 128 17.40 1.41 12.14
N THR A 129 18.50 2.12 11.90
CA THR A 129 19.65 2.12 12.80
C THR A 129 19.63 3.37 13.68
N LEU A 130 19.67 3.15 15.00
CA LEU A 130 19.84 4.21 15.99
C LEU A 130 21.34 4.47 16.26
N PRO A 131 21.71 5.66 16.77
CA PRO A 131 23.07 5.96 17.20
C PRO A 131 23.59 5.00 18.28
N ALA A 132 24.92 4.97 18.44
CA ALA A 132 25.57 4.21 19.51
C ALA A 132 24.98 4.58 20.89
N GLY A 133 24.76 3.58 21.74
CA GLY A 133 24.07 3.80 23.03
C GLY A 133 22.58 4.13 22.92
N ARG A 134 21.99 4.06 21.71
CA ARG A 134 20.57 4.33 21.41
C ARG A 134 20.11 5.72 21.87
N THR A 135 21.04 6.65 21.91
CA THR A 135 20.82 8.07 22.21
C THR A 135 21.74 8.88 21.31
N GLY A 136 21.23 9.98 20.80
CA GLY A 136 21.98 10.93 20.00
C GLY A 136 21.13 12.17 19.88
N LEU A 137 21.76 13.34 20.02
CA LEU A 137 21.10 14.63 19.84
C LEU A 137 21.50 15.17 18.48
N VAL A 138 20.50 15.48 17.67
CA VAL A 138 20.69 16.21 16.43
C VAL A 138 20.71 17.70 16.74
N VAL A 139 21.79 18.37 16.35
CA VAL A 139 21.98 19.82 16.50
C VAL A 139 22.18 20.46 15.14
N ASP A 140 21.65 21.67 14.98
CA ASP A 140 21.88 22.51 13.80
C ASP A 140 22.11 23.96 14.21
N HIS A 141 23.26 24.52 13.83
CA HIS A 141 23.62 25.91 14.16
C HIS A 141 22.98 26.94 13.21
N PHE A 142 22.19 26.51 12.22
CA PHE A 142 21.52 27.39 11.25
C PHE A 142 20.00 27.36 11.37
N ASN A 143 19.41 26.20 11.69
CA ASN A 143 17.96 26.00 11.75
C ASN A 143 17.50 25.61 13.17
N TYR A 144 17.76 26.48 14.15
CA TYR A 144 17.38 26.27 15.55
C TYR A 144 16.44 27.34 16.10
N ASP A 145 15.83 27.08 17.26
CA ASP A 145 15.02 28.08 17.95
C ASP A 145 15.88 29.05 18.79
N THR A 146 15.83 30.33 18.42
CA THR A 146 16.54 31.39 19.14
C THR A 146 15.89 31.80 20.46
N ILE A 147 14.66 31.36 20.74
CA ILE A 147 13.94 31.72 21.98
C ILE A 147 14.32 30.77 23.12
N THR A 148 14.23 29.45 22.92
CA THR A 148 14.49 28.47 23.98
C THR A 148 15.87 27.82 23.89
N ALA A 149 16.50 27.82 22.71
CA ALA A 149 17.72 27.05 22.43
C ALA A 149 18.88 27.92 21.92
N SER A 150 18.99 29.17 22.38
CA SER A 150 19.99 30.14 21.91
C SER A 150 21.45 29.75 22.14
N GLU A 151 21.72 28.85 23.08
CA GLU A 151 23.08 28.41 23.42
C GLU A 151 23.39 27.00 22.89
N LYS A 152 22.47 26.05 23.11
CA LYS A 152 22.69 24.62 22.81
C LYS A 152 22.26 24.21 21.40
N HIS A 153 21.40 24.98 20.76
CA HIS A 153 20.84 24.68 19.43
C HIS A 153 20.21 23.27 19.32
N ASP A 154 19.62 22.79 20.42
CA ASP A 154 19.02 21.46 20.61
C ASP A 154 17.54 21.38 20.22
N VAL A 155 16.98 22.48 19.72
CA VAL A 155 15.62 22.59 19.18
C VAL A 155 15.71 22.93 17.70
N LEU A 156 15.42 21.94 16.85
CA LEU A 156 15.42 22.12 15.40
C LEU A 156 14.12 22.80 14.97
N VAL A 157 14.23 23.85 14.15
CA VAL A 157 13.07 24.55 13.57
C VAL A 157 13.08 24.33 12.06
N LEU A 158 12.26 23.40 11.59
CA LEU A 158 12.28 22.90 10.21
C LEU A 158 10.99 23.23 9.48
N ASP A 159 11.06 23.30 8.15
CA ASP A 159 9.87 23.42 7.32
C ASP A 159 9.15 22.08 7.27
N ALA A 160 7.84 22.10 6.98
CA ALA A 160 7.07 20.89 6.79
C ALA A 160 7.70 20.00 5.72
N PRO A 161 7.59 18.66 5.86
CA PRO A 161 8.21 17.75 4.91
C PRO A 161 7.66 17.95 3.50
N GLU A 162 8.54 17.90 2.51
CA GLU A 162 8.15 17.89 1.10
C GLU A 162 7.72 16.48 0.67
N PRO A 163 6.87 16.35 -0.37
CA PRO A 163 6.58 15.06 -0.98
C PRO A 163 7.87 14.34 -1.40
N VAL A 164 7.94 13.04 -1.14
CA VAL A 164 9.12 12.21 -1.48
C VAL A 164 9.38 12.18 -2.99
N ARG A 165 8.34 12.38 -3.79
CA ARG A 165 8.39 12.50 -5.25
C ARG A 165 7.30 13.46 -5.72
N ASP A 166 7.58 14.15 -6.81
CA ASP A 166 6.57 14.91 -7.57
C ASP A 166 5.37 14.02 -7.92
N GLY A 167 4.18 14.60 -7.77
CA GLY A 167 2.90 13.94 -8.05
C GLY A 167 2.40 12.98 -6.97
N VAL A 168 3.12 12.81 -5.85
CA VAL A 168 2.62 12.04 -4.69
C VAL A 168 1.84 12.96 -3.76
N LYS A 169 0.67 12.49 -3.29
CA LYS A 169 -0.16 13.22 -2.32
C LYS A 169 0.63 13.47 -1.04
N SER A 170 0.72 14.73 -0.61
CA SER A 170 1.34 15.04 0.68
C SER A 170 0.36 14.72 1.81
N PHE A 171 0.71 13.72 2.62
CA PHE A 171 -0.02 13.39 3.84
C PHE A 171 0.49 14.15 5.06
N PHE A 172 1.76 14.56 5.06
CA PHE A 172 2.45 15.07 6.24
C PHE A 172 2.80 16.56 6.18
N SER A 173 2.36 17.29 5.15
CA SER A 173 2.50 18.76 5.08
C SER A 173 1.15 19.40 5.46
N PRO A 174 0.99 19.97 6.67
CA PRO A 174 -0.25 20.64 7.03
C PRO A 174 -0.56 21.86 6.16
N SER A 175 0.47 22.63 5.82
CA SER A 175 0.43 23.74 4.85
C SER A 175 1.82 23.92 4.23
N ALA A 176 1.89 24.67 3.12
CA ALA A 176 3.15 24.92 2.42
C ALA A 176 4.16 25.71 3.29
N ASP A 177 3.67 26.60 4.16
CA ASP A 177 4.48 27.46 5.02
C ASP A 177 4.53 26.95 6.48
N ALA A 178 4.13 25.70 6.72
CA ALA A 178 4.12 25.13 8.06
C ALA A 178 5.55 24.95 8.60
N VAL A 179 5.76 25.43 9.83
CA VAL A 179 7.04 25.30 10.56
C VAL A 179 6.86 24.32 11.71
N LEU A 180 7.80 23.40 11.86
CA LEU A 180 7.85 22.38 12.90
C LEU A 180 8.98 22.68 13.88
N ALA A 181 8.75 22.45 15.16
CA ALA A 181 9.80 22.43 16.17
C ALA A 181 10.01 21.00 16.67
N LEU A 182 11.26 20.53 16.61
CA LEU A 182 11.65 19.21 17.08
C LEU A 182 12.75 19.36 18.17
N PRO A 183 12.33 19.50 19.44
CA PRO A 183 13.24 19.55 20.60
C PRO A 183 13.86 18.18 20.88
N ASN A 184 15.09 18.15 21.36
CA ASN A 184 15.75 16.94 21.88
C ASN A 184 15.64 15.75 20.91
N THR A 185 15.91 16.02 19.63
CA THR A 185 15.64 15.07 18.55
C THR A 185 16.73 14.02 18.45
N VAL A 186 16.32 12.75 18.34
CA VAL A 186 17.16 11.63 17.96
C VAL A 186 17.07 11.43 16.45
N GLY A 187 18.22 11.45 15.77
CA GLY A 187 18.31 11.12 14.36
C GLY A 187 18.65 9.65 14.18
N HIS A 188 18.06 9.02 13.17
CA HIS A 188 18.33 7.64 12.78
C HIS A 188 18.68 7.53 11.30
N THR A 189 19.38 6.48 10.92
CA THR A 189 19.68 6.16 9.53
C THR A 189 18.80 5.01 9.04
N LEU A 190 18.54 4.98 7.74
CA LEU A 190 17.70 3.98 7.09
C LEU A 190 18.55 3.09 6.19
N GLY A 191 18.27 1.79 6.16
CA GLY A 191 18.82 0.88 5.17
C GLY A 191 18.27 1.12 3.77
N ALA A 192 18.74 0.31 2.81
CA ALA A 192 18.35 0.42 1.40
C ALA A 192 16.99 -0.24 1.05
N GLY A 193 16.23 -0.67 2.06
CA GLY A 193 14.96 -1.36 1.88
C GLY A 193 13.87 -0.46 1.28
N HIS A 194 13.09 -1.00 0.33
CA HIS A 194 11.99 -0.29 -0.35
C HIS A 194 10.73 -0.09 0.50
N LEU A 195 10.66 -0.74 1.66
CA LEU A 195 9.54 -0.62 2.60
C LEU A 195 9.69 0.56 3.56
N LEU A 196 10.88 1.17 3.60
CA LEU A 196 11.20 2.33 4.40
C LEU A 196 11.03 3.60 3.57
N THR A 197 10.49 4.64 4.17
CA THR A 197 10.40 5.96 3.55
C THR A 197 10.67 7.04 4.61
N PRO A 198 11.65 7.93 4.38
CA PRO A 198 11.86 9.07 5.25
C PRO A 198 10.73 10.09 5.03
N VAL A 199 10.11 10.55 6.11
CA VAL A 199 9.12 11.64 6.06
C VAL A 199 9.84 12.98 6.23
N LEU A 200 10.67 13.10 7.26
CA LEU A 200 11.41 14.33 7.55
C LEU A 200 12.89 13.99 7.77
N ARG A 201 13.76 14.64 6.99
CA ARG A 201 15.23 14.51 7.09
C ARG A 201 15.82 15.73 7.77
N ALA A 202 16.97 15.55 8.39
CA ALA A 202 17.73 16.68 8.92
C ALA A 202 18.26 17.57 7.79
N PRO A 203 18.43 18.89 8.03
CA PRO A 203 19.11 19.79 7.10
C PRO A 203 20.55 19.32 6.79
N SER A 204 21.12 19.80 5.69
CA SER A 204 22.51 19.50 5.33
C SER A 204 23.55 20.02 6.32
N THR A 205 23.16 20.94 7.20
CA THR A 205 24.00 21.57 8.23
C THR A 205 23.89 20.92 9.61
N ALA A 206 22.97 19.97 9.78
CA ALA A 206 22.76 19.26 11.04
C ALA A 206 23.74 18.09 11.22
N TYR A 207 24.06 17.74 12.46
CA TYR A 207 24.81 16.53 12.80
C TYR A 207 24.30 15.91 14.10
N SER A 208 24.54 14.61 14.29
CA SER A 208 24.14 13.87 15.49
C SER A 208 25.35 13.51 16.33
N TYR A 209 25.35 13.90 17.60
CA TYR A 209 26.37 13.52 18.58
C TYR A 209 25.75 12.98 19.87
N ASN A 210 26.53 12.31 20.70
CA ASN A 210 26.06 11.83 22.01
C ASN A 210 26.15 12.95 23.06
N PRO A 211 25.03 13.42 23.67
CA PRO A 211 25.06 14.49 24.68
C PRO A 211 25.92 14.19 25.91
N LYS A 212 26.20 12.91 26.19
CA LYS A 212 27.02 12.48 27.34
C LYS A 212 28.51 12.59 27.06
N GLU A 213 28.90 12.65 25.80
CA GLU A 213 30.28 12.78 25.37
C GLU A 213 30.52 14.27 25.12
N GLN A 214 30.99 14.94 26.16
CA GLN A 214 31.23 16.38 26.15
C GLN A 214 32.57 16.63 25.45
N PHE A 215 32.54 16.84 24.14
CA PHE A 215 33.74 17.17 23.38
C PHE A 215 33.94 18.68 23.28
N ASP A 216 35.15 19.17 23.58
CA ASP A 216 35.55 20.55 23.26
C ASP A 216 35.62 20.79 21.74
N ALA A 217 35.76 19.72 20.95
CA ALA A 217 35.66 19.70 19.49
C ALA A 217 35.08 18.36 19.02
N VAL A 218 34.02 18.39 18.21
CA VAL A 218 33.38 17.18 17.67
C VAL A 218 34.18 16.70 16.45
N ASP A 219 34.85 15.55 16.56
CA ASP A 219 35.53 14.94 15.42
C ASP A 219 34.50 14.37 14.43
N ALA A 220 34.73 14.55 13.13
CA ALA A 220 33.83 14.10 12.09
C ALA A 220 33.75 12.57 12.04
N ASP A 221 34.84 11.87 12.40
CA ASP A 221 34.93 10.41 12.38
C ASP A 221 34.14 9.76 13.55
N ASP A 222 33.85 10.52 14.61
CA ASP A 222 33.08 10.06 15.77
C ASP A 222 31.57 10.30 15.62
N LEU A 223 31.15 11.01 14.57
CA LEU A 223 29.74 11.28 14.31
C LEU A 223 29.01 10.03 13.83
N PHE A 224 27.84 9.76 14.43
CA PHE A 224 26.96 8.69 13.93
C PHE A 224 26.52 8.96 12.49
N ALA A 225 26.12 10.19 12.20
CA ALA A 225 25.70 10.66 10.89
C ALA A 225 25.54 12.19 10.89
N ALA A 226 25.61 12.78 9.70
CA ALA A 226 25.47 14.22 9.46
C ALA A 226 24.68 14.54 8.17
N GLY A 227 24.02 15.69 8.14
CA GLY A 227 23.27 16.18 7.00
C GLY A 227 22.03 15.34 6.69
N LYS A 228 21.66 15.28 5.41
CA LYS A 228 20.45 14.60 4.90
C LYS A 228 20.47 13.07 5.07
N GLN A 229 21.55 12.47 5.55
CA GLN A 229 21.57 11.04 5.86
C GLN A 229 20.83 10.73 7.18
N LEU A 230 20.71 11.73 8.06
CA LEU A 230 19.88 11.65 9.26
C LEU A 230 18.41 11.82 8.90
N SER A 231 17.61 10.83 9.27
CA SER A 231 16.16 10.92 9.28
C SER A 231 15.69 11.26 10.69
N LEU A 232 14.75 12.21 10.80
CA LEU A 232 14.14 12.63 12.06
C LEU A 232 12.77 11.98 12.24
N VAL A 233 12.05 11.78 11.13
CA VAL A 233 10.79 11.03 11.08
C VAL A 233 10.86 10.08 9.91
N SER A 234 10.62 8.80 10.16
CA SER A 234 10.55 7.77 9.11
C SER A 234 9.38 6.86 9.33
N VAL A 235 8.92 6.29 8.23
CA VAL A 235 7.86 5.30 8.23
C VAL A 235 8.31 4.02 7.55
N PHE A 236 7.76 2.92 8.02
CA PHE A 236 7.91 1.59 7.45
C PHE A 236 6.51 1.07 7.15
N GLN A 237 6.31 0.55 5.95
CA GLN A 237 5.08 -0.11 5.55
C GLN A 237 5.37 -1.56 5.18
N ALA A 238 4.86 -2.49 5.97
CA ALA A 238 5.00 -3.91 5.73
C ALA A 238 4.21 -4.37 4.50
N ARG A 239 4.47 -5.60 4.03
CA ARG A 239 3.78 -6.18 2.85
C ARG A 239 2.29 -6.43 3.09
N ASN A 240 1.89 -6.67 4.33
CA ASN A 240 0.49 -6.72 4.78
C ASN A 240 -0.10 -5.31 5.02
N SER A 241 0.60 -4.25 4.62
CA SER A 241 0.25 -2.84 4.85
C SER A 241 0.19 -2.41 6.32
N ALA A 242 0.73 -3.19 7.27
CA ALA A 242 0.96 -2.71 8.64
C ALA A 242 1.98 -1.56 8.66
N ARG A 243 1.80 -0.59 9.56
CA ARG A 243 2.58 0.66 9.57
C ARG A 243 3.35 0.83 10.86
N VAL A 244 4.63 1.13 10.72
CA VAL A 244 5.51 1.50 11.84
C VAL A 244 6.08 2.88 11.58
N THR A 245 5.95 3.77 12.55
CA THR A 245 6.45 5.13 12.46
C THR A 245 7.46 5.39 13.57
N VAL A 246 8.61 5.96 13.21
CA VAL A 246 9.62 6.41 14.17
C VAL A 246 9.64 7.93 14.16
N LEU A 247 9.31 8.50 15.31
CA LEU A 247 9.36 9.94 15.58
C LEU A 247 10.57 10.23 16.47
N GLY A 248 11.55 10.96 15.95
CA GLY A 248 12.80 11.28 16.65
C GLY A 248 12.64 12.23 17.84
N SER A 249 11.51 12.94 17.95
CA SER A 249 11.24 13.90 19.03
C SER A 249 9.84 13.69 19.60
N ALA A 250 9.76 13.02 20.75
CA ALA A 250 8.55 12.93 21.56
C ALA A 250 8.19 14.29 22.17
N ASP A 251 9.18 15.14 22.41
CA ASP A 251 8.96 16.46 22.99
C ASP A 251 8.12 17.33 22.06
N MET A 252 8.17 17.11 20.73
CA MET A 252 7.34 17.86 19.77
C MET A 252 5.83 17.70 20.00
N ILE A 253 5.40 16.56 20.58
CA ILE A 253 4.00 16.25 20.87
C ILE A 253 3.60 16.53 22.33
N GLN A 254 4.51 17.08 23.15
CA GLN A 254 4.18 17.56 24.49
C GLN A 254 3.37 18.86 24.43
N ASP A 255 2.57 19.10 25.47
CA ASP A 255 1.67 20.26 25.58
C ASP A 255 2.42 21.60 25.51
N SER A 256 3.69 21.62 25.92
CA SER A 256 4.59 22.78 25.87
C SER A 256 5.01 23.15 24.45
N TRP A 257 5.06 22.17 23.53
CA TRP A 257 5.60 22.33 22.17
C TRP A 257 4.55 22.26 21.07
N ILE A 258 3.40 21.63 21.33
CA ILE A 258 2.37 21.36 20.32
C ILE A 258 1.81 22.65 19.66
N GLU A 259 1.86 23.78 20.38
CA GLU A 259 1.41 25.12 19.95
C GLU A 259 2.44 26.22 20.32
N ALA A 260 3.71 25.84 20.46
CA ALA A 260 4.77 26.78 20.83
C ALA A 260 5.02 27.86 19.76
N LYS A 261 5.64 28.97 20.18
CA LYS A 261 6.15 30.00 19.28
C LYS A 261 7.66 29.90 19.22
N VAL A 262 8.19 29.75 18.01
CA VAL A 262 9.63 29.62 17.75
C VAL A 262 10.10 30.69 16.77
N SER A 263 11.41 30.91 16.71
CA SER A 263 12.03 31.86 15.80
C SER A 263 13.38 31.35 15.31
N ARG A 264 13.54 31.22 13.99
CA ARG A 264 14.83 30.94 13.36
C ARG A 264 15.80 32.13 13.52
N PRO A 265 17.11 31.93 13.37
CA PRO A 265 18.08 33.02 13.27
C PRO A 265 17.68 33.97 12.13
N LYS A 266 17.48 35.25 12.44
CA LYS A 266 17.02 36.29 11.50
C LYS A 266 15.60 36.09 10.94
N GLY A 267 14.81 35.19 11.52
CA GLY A 267 13.40 34.95 11.16
C GLY A 267 12.41 35.71 12.04
N SER A 268 11.14 35.74 11.63
CA SER A 268 10.04 36.20 12.47
C SER A 268 9.60 35.10 13.45
N LYS A 269 8.94 35.49 14.54
CA LYS A 269 8.27 34.55 15.44
C LYS A 269 7.08 33.90 14.74
N VAL A 270 7.05 32.57 14.70
CA VAL A 270 6.00 31.77 14.06
C VAL A 270 5.46 30.75 15.06
N THR A 271 4.14 30.50 15.03
CA THR A 271 3.52 29.42 15.79
C THR A 271 3.73 28.10 15.04
N VAL A 272 4.18 27.06 15.74
CA VAL A 272 4.49 25.78 15.09
C VAL A 272 3.22 25.01 14.72
N ALA A 273 3.33 24.21 13.65
CA ALA A 273 2.28 23.32 13.15
C ALA A 273 2.41 21.89 13.71
N ASN A 274 3.06 21.71 14.88
CA ASN A 274 3.32 20.40 15.48
C ASN A 274 2.03 19.60 15.71
N ARG A 275 0.94 20.25 16.15
CA ARG A 275 -0.37 19.59 16.34
C ARG A 275 -0.91 18.96 15.06
N GLU A 276 -0.91 19.72 13.97
CA GLU A 276 -1.43 19.25 12.67
C GLU A 276 -0.53 18.17 12.07
N PHE A 277 0.79 18.33 12.21
CA PHE A 277 1.76 17.32 11.81
C PHE A 277 1.58 16.02 12.60
N ALA A 278 1.43 16.09 13.92
CA ALA A 278 1.20 14.92 14.77
C ALA A 278 -0.13 14.22 14.43
N LYS A 279 -1.18 15.00 14.11
CA LYS A 279 -2.46 14.48 13.62
C LYS A 279 -2.30 13.73 12.30
N ALA A 280 -1.58 14.30 11.34
CA ALA A 280 -1.27 13.64 10.07
C ALA A 280 -0.43 12.36 10.26
N LEU A 281 0.59 12.43 11.12
CA LEU A 281 1.50 11.33 11.40
C LEU A 281 0.77 10.13 12.03
N THR A 282 -0.04 10.40 13.07
CA THR A 282 -0.88 9.37 13.70
C THR A 282 -2.00 8.89 12.79
N GLY A 283 -2.64 9.77 12.02
CA GLY A 283 -3.67 9.40 11.05
C GLY A 283 -3.13 8.48 9.96
N TRP A 284 -1.91 8.71 9.47
CA TRP A 284 -1.24 7.76 8.59
C TRP A 284 -0.87 6.47 9.33
N THR A 285 -0.21 6.55 10.48
CA THR A 285 0.29 5.36 11.19
C THR A 285 -0.84 4.41 11.59
N PHE A 286 -1.95 4.96 12.07
CA PHE A 286 -3.10 4.18 12.51
C PHE A 286 -4.12 3.96 11.40
N GLN A 287 -3.76 4.14 10.12
CA GLN A 287 -4.61 3.81 8.96
C GLN A 287 -5.95 4.56 8.87
N GLU A 288 -5.96 5.84 9.28
CA GLU A 288 -7.04 6.79 8.96
C GLU A 288 -6.80 7.50 7.62
N LEU A 289 -5.56 7.54 7.15
CA LEU A 289 -5.14 8.22 5.92
C LEU A 289 -4.39 7.27 4.99
N GLY A 290 -4.49 7.51 3.69
CA GLY A 290 -3.68 6.80 2.68
C GLY A 290 -3.95 5.31 2.63
N VAL A 291 -5.16 4.87 2.98
CA VAL A 291 -5.57 3.47 2.87
C VAL A 291 -6.34 3.29 1.59
N LEU A 292 -5.85 2.45 0.70
CA LEU A 292 -6.57 2.02 -0.49
C LEU A 292 -7.24 0.69 -0.22
N ARG A 293 -8.46 0.53 -0.72
CA ARG A 293 -9.20 -0.73 -0.74
C ARG A 293 -9.71 -1.00 -2.14
N VAL A 294 -9.50 -2.23 -2.60
CA VAL A 294 -10.18 -2.75 -3.78
C VAL A 294 -11.53 -3.29 -3.32
N ASN A 295 -12.61 -2.76 -3.89
CA ASN A 295 -13.95 -3.21 -3.53
C ASN A 295 -14.36 -4.42 -4.40
N GLU A 296 -14.09 -4.31 -5.70
CA GLU A 296 -14.53 -5.29 -6.69
C GLU A 296 -13.63 -5.25 -7.92
N VAL A 297 -13.48 -6.41 -8.56
CA VAL A 297 -12.80 -6.59 -9.84
C VAL A 297 -13.75 -7.31 -10.78
N GLU A 298 -13.96 -6.72 -11.95
CA GLU A 298 -14.82 -7.27 -13.00
C GLU A 298 -14.05 -7.35 -14.30
N HIS A 299 -14.20 -8.47 -15.01
CA HIS A 299 -13.66 -8.64 -16.35
C HIS A 299 -14.61 -9.52 -17.17
N HIS A 300 -14.86 -9.14 -18.42
CA HIS A 300 -15.83 -9.82 -19.27
C HIS A 300 -15.50 -9.66 -20.76
N LEU A 301 -16.11 -10.50 -21.59
CA LEU A 301 -16.05 -10.31 -23.04
C LEU A 301 -16.80 -9.03 -23.43
N THR A 302 -16.24 -8.27 -24.38
CA THR A 302 -16.86 -7.01 -24.82
C THR A 302 -18.23 -7.29 -25.48
N GLY A 303 -19.30 -6.74 -24.92
CA GLY A 303 -20.68 -6.95 -25.40
C GLY A 303 -21.38 -8.20 -24.86
N ASP A 304 -20.75 -8.93 -23.95
CA ASP A 304 -21.36 -10.04 -23.21
C ASP A 304 -21.77 -9.59 -21.80
N ASN A 305 -22.76 -10.28 -21.22
CA ASN A 305 -23.25 -10.05 -19.86
C ASN A 305 -22.63 -11.01 -18.84
N GLU A 306 -21.88 -12.03 -19.27
CA GLU A 306 -21.17 -12.93 -18.35
C GLU A 306 -19.99 -12.22 -17.68
N THR A 307 -20.12 -11.95 -16.39
CA THR A 307 -19.09 -11.34 -15.56
C THR A 307 -18.11 -12.39 -15.03
N ASN A 308 -16.81 -12.08 -15.12
CA ASN A 308 -15.71 -12.89 -14.60
C ASN A 308 -15.66 -14.35 -15.13
N PRO A 309 -15.78 -14.61 -16.44
CA PRO A 309 -15.65 -15.97 -16.96
C PRO A 309 -14.22 -16.49 -16.74
N GLY A 310 -14.11 -17.77 -16.38
CA GLY A 310 -12.82 -18.42 -16.12
C GLY A 310 -12.04 -18.79 -17.39
N ILE A 311 -12.69 -18.78 -18.56
CA ILE A 311 -12.12 -19.20 -19.83
C ILE A 311 -12.40 -18.14 -20.92
N TYR A 312 -11.34 -17.70 -21.58
CA TYR A 312 -11.37 -16.84 -22.75
C TYR A 312 -10.78 -17.55 -23.96
N ARG A 313 -10.97 -16.98 -25.14
CA ARG A 313 -10.33 -17.45 -26.38
C ARG A 313 -9.23 -16.47 -26.80
N VAL A 314 -8.19 -16.95 -27.47
CA VAL A 314 -7.19 -16.07 -28.09
C VAL A 314 -7.85 -15.02 -29.01
N LYS A 315 -7.26 -13.82 -29.09
CA LYS A 315 -7.73 -12.72 -29.96
C LYS A 315 -9.18 -12.29 -29.75
N THR A 316 -9.72 -12.39 -28.54
CA THR A 316 -11.02 -11.80 -28.20
C THR A 316 -10.86 -10.48 -27.48
N ASP A 317 -11.79 -9.56 -27.71
CA ASP A 317 -11.89 -8.28 -26.99
C ASP A 317 -12.42 -8.51 -25.57
N VAL A 318 -11.64 -8.08 -24.57
CA VAL A 318 -11.97 -8.19 -23.15
C VAL A 318 -11.94 -6.82 -22.51
N THR A 319 -12.94 -6.54 -21.68
CA THR A 319 -13.00 -5.37 -20.81
C THR A 319 -12.62 -5.78 -19.40
N TYR A 320 -11.76 -4.99 -18.75
CA TYR A 320 -11.36 -5.15 -17.36
C TYR A 320 -11.71 -3.87 -16.59
N GLY A 321 -12.21 -4.04 -15.37
CA GLY A 321 -12.57 -2.99 -14.42
C GLY A 321 -12.15 -3.34 -13.00
N ILE A 322 -11.63 -2.36 -12.27
CA ILE A 322 -11.28 -2.48 -10.84
C ILE A 322 -11.82 -1.27 -10.09
N SER A 323 -12.58 -1.51 -9.02
CA SER A 323 -13.12 -0.48 -8.15
C SER A 323 -12.17 -0.20 -6.99
N ILE A 324 -11.70 1.04 -6.85
CA ILE A 324 -10.80 1.46 -5.77
C ILE A 324 -11.41 2.60 -4.95
N SER A 325 -11.32 2.47 -3.63
CA SER A 325 -11.68 3.51 -2.65
C SER A 325 -10.47 3.92 -1.81
N GLU A 326 -10.40 5.19 -1.42
CA GLU A 326 -9.46 5.72 -0.44
C GLU A 326 -10.18 6.00 0.88
N TYR A 327 -9.64 5.54 2.01
CA TYR A 327 -10.12 5.94 3.32
C TYR A 327 -9.46 7.27 3.73
N ALA A 328 -10.28 8.26 4.08
CA ALA A 328 -9.83 9.58 4.47
C ALA A 328 -10.56 10.04 5.73
N TRP A 329 -9.92 9.80 6.88
CA TRP A 329 -10.36 10.09 8.25
C TRP A 329 -11.57 9.28 8.71
N ASP A 330 -12.73 9.51 8.13
CA ASP A 330 -14.02 9.03 8.63
C ASP A 330 -14.82 8.24 7.58
N SER A 331 -14.51 8.42 6.30
CA SER A 331 -15.27 7.81 5.23
C SER A 331 -14.38 7.30 4.10
N TRP A 332 -14.89 6.28 3.41
CA TRP A 332 -14.38 5.89 2.10
C TRP A 332 -14.79 6.95 1.07
N LYS A 333 -13.85 7.30 0.20
CA LYS A 333 -14.02 8.29 -0.86
C LYS A 333 -13.47 7.71 -2.18
N PRO A 334 -13.96 8.18 -3.33
CA PRO A 334 -13.41 7.80 -4.63
C PRO A 334 -11.93 8.14 -4.68
N TYR A 335 -11.12 7.17 -5.08
CA TYR A 335 -9.70 7.40 -5.29
C TYR A 335 -9.49 8.15 -6.60
N ASN A 336 -8.73 9.25 -6.55
CA ASN A 336 -8.37 10.03 -7.72
C ASN A 336 -6.89 9.80 -8.02
N LEU A 337 -6.58 9.34 -9.24
CA LEU A 337 -5.21 9.15 -9.68
C LEU A 337 -4.52 10.51 -9.86
N PRO A 338 -3.29 10.69 -9.34
CA PRO A 338 -2.49 11.87 -9.63
C PRO A 338 -2.20 12.00 -11.13
N GLU A 339 -2.10 13.24 -11.65
CA GLU A 339 -1.89 13.52 -13.08
C GLU A 339 -0.62 12.88 -13.66
N ASN A 340 0.44 12.79 -12.85
CA ASN A 340 1.74 12.23 -13.23
C ASN A 340 1.90 10.76 -12.81
N ASP A 341 0.79 10.05 -12.60
CA ASP A 341 0.79 8.66 -12.20
C ASP A 341 -0.18 7.81 -13.01
N ALA A 342 0.11 6.51 -13.11
CA ALA A 342 -0.70 5.55 -13.85
C ALA A 342 -0.99 4.32 -13.00
N LEU A 343 -2.27 3.95 -12.95
CA LEU A 343 -2.70 2.63 -12.50
C LEU A 343 -2.63 1.68 -13.69
N GLN A 344 -1.94 0.56 -13.56
CA GLN A 344 -1.65 -0.32 -14.70
C GLN A 344 -2.20 -1.72 -14.48
N LEU A 345 -2.81 -2.25 -15.54
CA LEU A 345 -3.16 -3.65 -15.68
C LEU A 345 -2.03 -4.39 -16.40
N GLU A 346 -1.53 -5.45 -15.79
CA GLU A 346 -0.65 -6.40 -16.44
C GLU A 346 -1.44 -7.67 -16.79
N PHE A 347 -1.48 -8.00 -18.08
CA PHE A 347 -1.97 -9.30 -18.54
C PHE A 347 -0.77 -10.21 -18.81
N SER A 348 -0.56 -11.21 -17.94
CA SER A 348 0.72 -11.91 -17.83
C SER A 348 0.59 -13.41 -17.60
N MET A 349 1.57 -14.18 -18.08
CA MET A 349 1.79 -15.58 -17.66
C MET A 349 2.96 -15.63 -16.67
N LEU A 350 4.18 -15.86 -17.18
CA LEU A 350 5.45 -15.68 -16.48
C LEU A 350 5.97 -14.24 -16.61
N SER A 351 5.76 -13.64 -17.79
CA SER A 351 6.09 -12.26 -18.12
C SER A 351 4.83 -11.51 -18.59
N PRO A 352 4.80 -10.17 -18.45
CA PRO A 352 3.70 -9.37 -18.97
C PRO A 352 3.70 -9.37 -20.50
N PHE A 353 2.57 -9.79 -21.09
CA PHE A 353 2.31 -9.66 -22.52
C PHE A 353 1.73 -8.29 -22.85
N HIS A 354 0.81 -7.81 -22.01
CA HIS A 354 0.29 -6.46 -22.06
C HIS A 354 0.51 -5.75 -20.72
N ARG A 355 0.86 -4.47 -20.80
CA ARG A 355 0.82 -3.52 -19.69
C ARG A 355 0.05 -2.30 -20.19
N LEU A 356 -1.11 -2.07 -19.60
CA LEU A 356 -2.08 -1.08 -20.07
C LEU A 356 -2.44 -0.15 -18.93
N ASP A 357 -2.51 1.14 -19.21
CA ASP A 357 -2.99 2.12 -18.25
C ASP A 357 -4.52 1.99 -18.09
N LEU A 358 -5.00 2.08 -16.86
CA LEU A 358 -6.41 2.04 -16.51
C LEU A 358 -6.94 3.46 -16.36
N SER A 359 -8.00 3.76 -17.10
CA SER A 359 -8.65 5.08 -17.09
C SER A 359 -9.90 5.05 -16.20
N PRO A 360 -10.28 6.16 -15.55
CA PRO A 360 -11.52 6.22 -14.77
C PRO A 360 -12.74 6.05 -15.70
N VAL A 361 -13.52 5.00 -15.48
CA VAL A 361 -14.73 4.67 -16.26
C VAL A 361 -15.97 5.26 -15.59
N SER A 362 -16.08 5.09 -14.28
CA SER A 362 -17.20 5.62 -13.49
C SER A 362 -16.75 6.03 -12.10
N VAL A 363 -17.31 7.13 -11.59
CA VAL A 363 -17.04 7.64 -10.24
C VAL A 363 -18.34 7.59 -9.45
N THR A 364 -18.34 6.85 -8.35
CA THR A 364 -19.42 6.82 -7.37
C THR A 364 -19.05 7.67 -6.16
N LYS A 365 -19.98 7.82 -5.20
CA LYS A 365 -19.74 8.61 -3.98
C LYS A 365 -18.57 8.08 -3.14
N ASP A 366 -18.34 6.77 -3.18
CA ASP A 366 -17.39 6.11 -2.28
C ASP A 366 -16.22 5.43 -3.02
N ALA A 367 -16.29 5.29 -4.35
CA ALA A 367 -15.32 4.53 -5.15
C ALA A 367 -15.17 5.05 -6.59
N THR A 368 -13.98 4.85 -7.17
CA THR A 368 -13.71 5.06 -8.60
C THR A 368 -13.46 3.71 -9.26
N VAL A 369 -14.15 3.44 -10.36
CA VAL A 369 -13.90 2.27 -11.21
C VAL A 369 -12.93 2.66 -12.29
N PHE A 370 -11.78 2.00 -12.33
CA PHE A 370 -10.76 2.15 -13.36
C PHE A 370 -10.84 0.97 -14.31
N GLY A 371 -10.76 1.21 -15.62
CA GLY A 371 -10.93 0.15 -16.61
C GLY A 371 -10.21 0.41 -17.93
N THR A 372 -10.10 -0.66 -18.70
CA THR A 372 -9.56 -0.66 -20.06
C THR A 372 -10.16 -1.81 -20.86
N SER A 373 -10.13 -1.71 -22.19
CA SER A 373 -10.53 -2.80 -23.09
C SER A 373 -9.39 -3.09 -24.05
N PHE A 374 -9.11 -4.37 -24.26
CA PHE A 374 -8.01 -4.81 -25.11
C PHE A 374 -8.25 -6.19 -25.71
N ILE A 375 -7.49 -6.50 -26.77
CA ILE A 375 -7.52 -7.80 -27.44
C ILE A 375 -6.53 -8.74 -26.76
N LEU A 376 -6.97 -9.94 -26.41
CA LEU A 376 -6.10 -10.97 -25.83
C LEU A 376 -5.01 -11.42 -26.83
N PRO A 377 -3.80 -11.78 -26.33
CA PRO A 377 -2.70 -12.19 -27.18
C PRO A 377 -2.99 -13.50 -27.94
N ASP A 378 -2.22 -13.75 -29.01
CA ASP A 378 -2.25 -14.98 -29.81
C ASP A 378 -1.49 -16.15 -29.15
N GLN A 379 -1.42 -16.15 -27.82
CA GLN A 379 -0.78 -17.21 -27.04
C GLN A 379 -1.84 -17.75 -26.09
N HIS A 380 -2.04 -19.06 -26.09
CA HIS A 380 -2.96 -19.73 -25.17
C HIS A 380 -2.20 -20.21 -23.93
N GLY A 381 -2.94 -20.37 -22.83
CA GLY A 381 -2.41 -20.82 -21.54
C GLY A 381 -3.13 -20.15 -20.36
N ILE A 382 -2.52 -20.25 -19.19
CA ILE A 382 -3.05 -19.63 -17.96
C ILE A 382 -2.44 -18.23 -17.82
N PHE A 383 -3.29 -17.22 -17.90
CA PHE A 383 -2.93 -15.81 -17.75
C PHE A 383 -3.46 -15.26 -16.43
N ASN A 384 -2.92 -14.12 -16.02
CA ASN A 384 -3.36 -13.37 -14.87
C ASN A 384 -3.65 -11.94 -15.31
N PHE A 385 -4.82 -11.44 -14.94
CA PHE A 385 -5.04 -10.01 -14.76
C PHE A 385 -4.41 -9.61 -13.44
N ARG A 386 -3.39 -8.75 -13.47
CA ARG A 386 -2.72 -8.29 -12.26
C ARG A 386 -2.68 -6.78 -12.21
N VAL A 387 -3.12 -6.20 -11.10
CA VAL A 387 -2.96 -4.78 -10.80
C VAL A 387 -2.08 -4.69 -9.56
N ASN A 388 -0.86 -4.17 -9.74
CA ASN A 388 0.13 -4.01 -8.68
C ASN A 388 0.48 -2.53 -8.53
N TYR A 389 -0.20 -1.87 -7.60
CA TYR A 389 -0.07 -0.45 -7.33
C TYR A 389 0.58 -0.23 -5.95
N LYS A 390 1.84 0.22 -6.00
CA LYS A 390 2.68 0.51 -4.83
C LYS A 390 3.18 1.94 -4.93
N ARG A 391 2.72 2.80 -4.04
CA ARG A 391 3.17 4.20 -3.95
C ARG A 391 3.53 4.53 -2.50
N PRO A 392 4.50 5.42 -2.26
CA PRO A 392 4.82 5.87 -0.91
C PRO A 392 3.57 6.36 -0.19
N PHE A 393 3.42 5.97 1.07
CA PHE A 393 2.34 6.37 1.96
C PHE A 393 0.92 5.88 1.61
N LEU A 394 0.77 5.12 0.53
CA LEU A 394 -0.49 4.46 0.17
C LEU A 394 -0.42 2.96 0.50
N SER A 395 -1.52 2.38 0.96
CA SER A 395 -1.62 0.92 1.13
C SER A 395 -1.32 0.20 -0.18
N VAL A 396 -0.68 -0.96 -0.08
CA VAL A 396 -0.32 -1.76 -1.24
C VAL A 396 -1.57 -2.39 -1.83
N VAL A 397 -1.77 -2.23 -3.14
CA VAL A 397 -2.77 -2.97 -3.91
C VAL A 397 -2.05 -3.96 -4.81
N ASP A 398 -2.23 -5.25 -4.60
CA ASP A 398 -1.68 -6.32 -5.44
C ASP A 398 -2.79 -7.34 -5.70
N GLU A 399 -3.63 -7.04 -6.67
CA GLU A 399 -4.76 -7.89 -7.07
C GLU A 399 -4.37 -8.79 -8.24
N LYS A 400 -4.72 -10.07 -8.15
CA LYS A 400 -4.38 -11.07 -9.17
C LYS A 400 -5.55 -12.01 -9.43
N HIS A 401 -6.08 -11.97 -10.65
CA HIS A 401 -7.15 -12.85 -11.11
C HIS A 401 -6.65 -13.75 -12.23
N THR A 402 -6.67 -15.05 -11.98
CA THR A 402 -6.17 -16.07 -12.91
C THR A 402 -7.29 -16.52 -13.86
N VAL A 403 -7.01 -16.52 -15.16
CA VAL A 403 -7.94 -16.94 -16.21
C VAL A 403 -7.26 -17.85 -17.21
N SER A 404 -8.03 -18.72 -17.87
CA SER A 404 -7.51 -19.60 -18.91
C SER A 404 -7.82 -19.02 -20.29
N VAL A 405 -6.81 -18.80 -21.13
CA VAL A 405 -6.98 -18.42 -22.53
C VAL A 405 -6.80 -19.67 -23.38
N ARG A 406 -7.88 -20.18 -23.98
CA ARG A 406 -7.86 -21.35 -24.86
C ARG A 406 -7.60 -20.96 -26.31
N HIS A 407 -7.11 -21.93 -27.09
CA HIS A 407 -7.06 -21.82 -28.53
C HIS A 407 -8.47 -21.83 -29.16
N ILE A 408 -8.53 -21.52 -30.44
CA ILE A 408 -9.74 -21.60 -31.27
C ILE A 408 -10.19 -23.08 -31.33
N ALA A 409 -11.46 -23.34 -31.06
CA ALA A 409 -12.06 -24.67 -31.17
C ALA A 409 -12.27 -25.05 -32.64
N HIS A 410 -12.37 -26.35 -32.91
CA HIS A 410 -12.46 -26.88 -34.28
C HIS A 410 -13.68 -26.34 -35.07
N ASP A 411 -14.73 -25.93 -34.39
CA ASP A 411 -15.98 -25.42 -34.93
C ASP A 411 -16.03 -23.90 -35.09
N GLU A 412 -15.06 -23.18 -34.52
CA GLU A 412 -14.95 -21.72 -34.53
C GLU A 412 -14.13 -21.17 -35.71
N TRP A 413 -13.47 -22.04 -36.48
CA TRP A 413 -12.74 -21.63 -37.68
C TRP A 413 -13.70 -21.18 -38.78
N PRO A 414 -13.34 -20.13 -39.56
CA PRO A 414 -14.08 -19.77 -40.77
C PRO A 414 -14.25 -21.00 -41.67
N ARG A 415 -15.50 -21.33 -41.98
CA ARG A 415 -15.81 -22.49 -42.81
C ARG A 415 -15.42 -22.25 -44.26
N SER A 416 -15.22 -23.34 -45.00
CA SER A 416 -14.72 -23.32 -46.38
C SER A 416 -15.51 -22.39 -47.31
N PHE A 417 -16.82 -22.26 -47.14
CA PHE A 417 -17.65 -21.39 -47.98
C PHE A 417 -17.38 -19.88 -47.79
N VAL A 418 -16.81 -19.45 -46.66
CA VAL A 418 -16.41 -18.06 -46.41
C VAL A 418 -15.04 -17.75 -47.02
N ILE A 419 -14.21 -18.77 -47.21
CA ILE A 419 -12.84 -18.64 -47.70
C ILE A 419 -12.87 -18.57 -49.22
N SER A 420 -12.61 -17.40 -49.80
CA SER A 420 -12.61 -17.18 -51.26
C SER A 420 -11.72 -18.18 -52.01
N GLY A 421 -10.54 -18.51 -51.47
CA GLY A 421 -9.62 -19.51 -52.04
C GLY A 421 -10.11 -20.96 -52.01
N ALA A 422 -11.15 -21.29 -51.25
CA ALA A 422 -11.69 -22.65 -51.17
C ALA A 422 -12.76 -22.94 -52.25
N TRP A 423 -13.28 -21.92 -52.93
CA TRP A 423 -14.33 -22.06 -53.94
C TRP A 423 -13.98 -22.98 -55.12
N PRO A 424 -12.75 -22.99 -55.67
CA PRO A 424 -12.37 -23.96 -56.71
C PRO A 424 -12.56 -25.41 -56.26
N TRP A 425 -12.19 -25.74 -55.03
CA TRP A 425 -12.35 -27.08 -54.47
C TRP A 425 -13.81 -27.46 -54.24
N ILE A 426 -14.61 -26.54 -53.69
CA ILE A 426 -16.05 -26.73 -53.48
C ILE A 426 -16.76 -26.95 -54.82
N SER A 427 -16.42 -26.12 -55.83
CA SER A 427 -16.97 -26.25 -57.18
C SER A 427 -16.55 -27.56 -57.86
N GLY A 428 -15.31 -28.01 -57.65
CA GLY A 428 -14.81 -29.29 -58.13
C GLY A 428 -15.60 -30.47 -57.57
N ILE A 429 -15.86 -30.49 -56.26
CA ILE A 429 -16.72 -31.50 -55.62
C ILE A 429 -18.12 -31.47 -56.24
N GLY A 430 -18.72 -30.28 -56.38
CA GLY A 430 -20.02 -30.11 -57.02
C GLY A 430 -20.05 -30.65 -58.46
N ALA A 431 -19.00 -30.37 -59.24
CA ALA A 431 -18.85 -30.86 -60.60
C ALA A 431 -18.69 -32.39 -60.65
N THR A 432 -17.90 -32.99 -59.76
CA THR A 432 -17.72 -34.45 -59.67
C THR A 432 -19.02 -35.15 -59.29
N VAL A 433 -19.74 -34.64 -58.27
CA VAL A 433 -21.02 -35.22 -57.84
C VAL A 433 -22.05 -35.13 -58.97
N THR A 434 -22.18 -33.96 -59.59
CA THR A 434 -23.12 -33.74 -60.72
C THR A 434 -22.75 -34.62 -61.92
N GLY A 435 -21.46 -34.69 -62.26
CA GLY A 435 -20.94 -35.52 -63.34
C GLY A 435 -21.16 -37.02 -63.09
N PHE A 436 -20.98 -37.49 -61.86
CA PHE A 436 -21.24 -38.88 -61.49
C PHE A 436 -22.72 -39.24 -61.58
N VAL A 437 -23.61 -38.38 -61.07
CA VAL A 437 -25.07 -38.58 -61.19
C VAL A 437 -25.50 -38.59 -62.66
N ALA A 438 -24.99 -37.66 -63.47
CA ALA A 438 -25.26 -37.61 -64.90
C ALA A 438 -24.74 -38.87 -65.62
N PHE A 439 -23.53 -39.35 -65.27
CA PHE A 439 -22.98 -40.59 -65.77
C PHE A 439 -23.86 -41.79 -65.42
N CYS A 440 -24.30 -41.94 -64.16
CA CYS A 440 -25.20 -43.02 -63.75
C CYS A 440 -26.50 -43.00 -64.55
N ALA A 441 -27.09 -41.81 -64.76
CA ALA A 441 -28.30 -41.67 -65.57
C ALA A 441 -28.07 -42.12 -67.01
N VAL A 442 -27.01 -41.61 -67.67
CA VAL A 442 -26.67 -42.01 -69.05
C VAL A 442 -26.37 -43.50 -69.13
N TRP A 443 -25.61 -44.05 -68.18
CA TRP A 443 -25.24 -45.46 -68.15
C TRP A 443 -26.45 -46.40 -68.09
N VAL A 444 -27.45 -46.06 -67.26
CA VAL A 444 -28.67 -46.88 -67.12
C VAL A 444 -29.54 -46.81 -68.38
N TYR A 445 -29.67 -45.63 -69.00
CA TYR A 445 -30.57 -45.43 -70.15
C TYR A 445 -29.88 -45.61 -71.51
N SER A 446 -28.57 -45.84 -71.54
CA SER A 446 -27.84 -46.10 -72.78
C SER A 446 -28.04 -47.54 -73.24
N LYS A 447 -28.63 -47.71 -74.44
CA LYS A 447 -28.85 -49.01 -75.06
C LYS A 447 -27.50 -49.60 -75.52
N PRO A 448 -27.12 -50.83 -75.11
CA PRO A 448 -25.88 -51.44 -75.57
C PRO A 448 -25.91 -51.66 -77.09
N THR A 449 -24.84 -51.25 -77.77
CA THR A 449 -24.65 -51.57 -79.19
C THR A 449 -24.45 -53.08 -79.36
N PRO A 450 -25.19 -53.75 -80.27
CA PRO A 450 -25.04 -55.18 -80.48
C PRO A 450 -23.61 -55.51 -80.93
N LYS A 451 -22.99 -56.53 -80.33
CA LYS A 451 -21.68 -57.04 -80.77
C LYS A 451 -21.79 -57.49 -82.23
N ALA A 452 -20.95 -56.93 -83.09
CA ALA A 452 -20.84 -57.36 -84.48
C ALA A 452 -20.62 -58.88 -84.54
N GLY A 453 -21.52 -59.59 -85.24
CA GLY A 453 -21.51 -61.05 -85.32
C GLY A 453 -20.18 -61.57 -85.87
N LYS A 454 -19.67 -62.63 -85.24
CA LYS A 454 -18.61 -63.48 -85.82
C LYS A 454 -19.08 -63.92 -87.21
N ALA A 455 -18.44 -63.41 -88.27
CA ALA A 455 -18.62 -63.93 -89.61
C ALA A 455 -18.18 -65.41 -89.64
N LYS A 456 -19.15 -66.31 -89.83
CA LYS A 456 -18.89 -67.70 -90.21
C LYS A 456 -18.19 -67.69 -91.57
N LYS A 457 -16.91 -68.07 -91.63
CA LYS A 457 -16.30 -68.53 -92.87
C LYS A 457 -16.94 -69.87 -93.23
N THR A 458 -17.54 -69.96 -94.41
CA THR A 458 -18.05 -71.22 -94.95
C THR A 458 -17.23 -71.53 -96.19
N GLN A 459 -16.54 -72.69 -96.10
CA GLN A 459 -15.73 -73.44 -97.07
C GLN A 459 -14.77 -72.66 -97.98
#